data_AF-A0A1H4CN84-F1
#
_entry.id   AF-A0A1H4CN84-F1
#
_cell.length_a   1.000
_cell.length_b   1.000
_cell.length_c   1.000
_cell.angle_alpha   90.00
_cell.angle_beta   90.00
_cell.angle_gamma   90.00
#
_symmetry.space_group_name_H-M   'P 1'
#
loop_
_entity.id
_entity.type
_entity.pdbx_description
1 polymer ?
#
loop_
_entity_poly.entity_id
_entity_poly.type
_entity_poly.pdbx_seq_one_letter_code
_entity_poly.pdbx_strand_id
1 'polypeptide(L)'
;MSTPAPPTDFQSWLDYAVATMDARGAYLDRIFSEEGTPSQHDIRSAAQEELDHLRKKAVMPWVGMLEYWQIALSQRLGRSAADIVEDNLLAADFSDGSVHVQFKDGSDLTFRRAFYVGETPADGAIHRVAVFTEQCGYHEFWIGPGDQISATSMSGARYKPSDEDLAWDSMAPVGREFGSPDFDKLMDEDAKKFKSDLAQWIQKSSDANVALQLEEDEISDARNVQLALHELGQDVTIDVAASVWKQYSQSLMASWMSGAETVQSAARTLYLNCPRDQSHHGPLTGG
;
A
#
# COMPACT_ATOMS: atom_id res chain seq x y z
N MET A 1 9.56 -27.73 -11.99
CA MET A 1 8.48 -28.67 -11.61
C MET A 1 7.25 -27.83 -11.32
N SER A 2 6.12 -28.09 -11.99
CA SER A 2 4.90 -27.30 -11.79
C SER A 2 4.18 -27.73 -10.52
N THR A 3 3.77 -26.76 -9.70
CA THR A 3 2.95 -27.00 -8.50
C THR A 3 1.55 -27.43 -8.93
N PRO A 4 0.95 -28.49 -8.33
CA PRO A 4 -0.41 -28.88 -8.65
C PRO A 4 -1.40 -27.77 -8.26
N ALA A 5 -2.52 -27.66 -8.99
CA ALA A 5 -3.59 -26.73 -8.65
C ALA A 5 -4.41 -27.25 -7.46
N PRO A 6 -4.93 -26.36 -6.57
CA PRO A 6 -5.85 -26.76 -5.51
C PRO A 6 -7.18 -27.26 -6.09
N PRO A 7 -8.01 -27.97 -5.30
CA PRO A 7 -9.35 -28.38 -5.73
C PRO A 7 -10.22 -27.16 -6.07
N THR A 8 -11.19 -27.33 -6.97
CA THR A 8 -11.97 -26.23 -7.58
C THR A 8 -12.74 -25.37 -6.59
N ASP A 9 -13.06 -25.90 -5.41
CA ASP A 9 -13.83 -25.21 -4.39
C ASP A 9 -12.95 -24.36 -3.45
N PHE A 10 -11.62 -24.34 -3.67
CA PHE A 10 -10.65 -23.67 -2.81
C PHE A 10 -9.73 -22.76 -3.63
N GLN A 11 -9.52 -21.54 -3.13
CA GLN A 11 -8.65 -20.56 -3.78
C GLN A 11 -7.16 -20.91 -3.66
N SER A 12 -6.77 -21.63 -2.61
CA SER A 12 -5.39 -22.04 -2.37
C SER A 12 -5.29 -23.41 -1.67
N TRP A 13 -4.11 -24.02 -1.73
CA TRP A 13 -3.81 -25.22 -0.95
C TRP A 13 -3.92 -24.99 0.57
N LEU A 14 -3.72 -23.76 1.03
CA LEU A 14 -3.88 -23.42 2.44
C LEU A 14 -5.35 -23.45 2.86
N ASP A 15 -6.27 -22.92 2.04
CA ASP A 15 -7.71 -23.00 2.31
C ASP A 15 -8.16 -24.46 2.41
N TYR A 16 -7.71 -25.29 1.46
CA TYR A 16 -7.99 -26.72 1.47
C TYR A 16 -7.45 -27.39 2.75
N ALA A 17 -6.22 -27.06 3.15
CA ALA A 17 -5.60 -27.61 4.36
C ALA A 17 -6.37 -27.23 5.62
N VAL A 18 -6.75 -25.96 5.79
CA VAL A 18 -7.54 -25.50 6.95
C VAL A 18 -8.93 -26.15 6.97
N ALA A 19 -9.61 -26.19 5.83
CA ALA A 19 -10.95 -26.77 5.73
C ALA A 19 -10.97 -28.28 6.04
N THR A 20 -9.94 -29.01 5.60
CA THR A 20 -9.84 -30.47 5.75
C THR A 20 -9.00 -30.90 6.95
N MET A 21 -8.50 -29.96 7.75
CA MET A 21 -7.60 -30.24 8.88
C MET A 21 -8.22 -31.26 9.84
N ASP A 22 -7.47 -32.36 10.07
CA ASP A 22 -7.85 -33.41 11.01
C ASP A 22 -7.37 -33.06 12.42
N ALA A 23 -8.24 -32.44 13.21
CA ALA A 23 -7.94 -32.09 14.59
C ALA A 23 -8.07 -33.28 15.57
N ARG A 24 -8.36 -34.50 15.09
CA ARG A 24 -8.52 -35.68 15.97
C ARG A 24 -7.26 -36.00 16.76
N GLY A 25 -6.07 -35.74 16.21
CA GLY A 25 -4.81 -35.91 16.94
C GLY A 25 -4.72 -35.03 18.20
N ALA A 26 -5.10 -33.75 18.07
CA ALA A 26 -5.14 -32.81 19.20
C ALA A 26 -6.20 -33.18 20.26
N TYR A 27 -7.26 -33.88 19.83
CA TYR A 27 -8.28 -34.42 20.73
C TYR A 27 -7.75 -35.62 21.52
N LEU A 28 -7.07 -36.57 20.86
CA LEU A 28 -6.55 -37.80 21.49
C LEU A 28 -5.51 -37.52 22.59
N ASP A 29 -4.62 -36.54 22.38
CA ASP A 29 -3.63 -36.15 23.39
C ASP A 29 -4.26 -35.49 24.64
N ARG A 30 -5.49 -34.96 24.52
CA ARG A 30 -6.18 -34.22 25.58
C ARG A 30 -7.33 -34.97 26.25
N ILE A 31 -7.74 -36.15 25.75
CA ILE A 31 -8.69 -37.03 26.45
C ILE A 31 -8.24 -37.36 27.89
N PHE A 32 -6.93 -37.28 28.17
CA PHE A 32 -6.36 -37.51 29.50
C PHE A 32 -6.21 -36.25 30.36
N SER A 33 -6.73 -35.09 29.94
CA SER A 33 -6.66 -33.81 30.67
C SER A 33 -8.06 -33.28 31.00
N GLU A 34 -8.32 -32.87 32.24
CA GLU A 34 -9.66 -32.52 32.76
C GLU A 34 -10.20 -31.13 32.33
N GLU A 35 -9.50 -30.40 31.46
CA GLU A 35 -9.96 -29.08 30.99
C GLU A 35 -10.84 -29.17 29.74
N GLY A 36 -11.82 -28.25 29.64
CA GLY A 36 -12.78 -28.20 28.53
C GLY A 36 -12.09 -28.17 27.17
N THR A 37 -12.19 -29.27 26.42
CA THR A 37 -11.53 -29.40 25.12
C THR A 37 -12.26 -28.55 24.07
N PRO A 38 -11.57 -27.66 23.35
CA PRO A 38 -12.16 -26.97 22.22
C PRO A 38 -12.61 -28.00 21.18
N SER A 39 -13.80 -27.79 20.62
CA SER A 39 -14.32 -28.69 19.60
C SER A 39 -13.48 -28.60 18.32
N GLN A 40 -13.58 -29.61 17.46
CA GLN A 40 -12.93 -29.55 16.14
C GLN A 40 -13.38 -28.32 15.33
N HIS A 41 -14.62 -27.88 15.52
CA HIS A 41 -15.12 -26.67 14.90
C HIS A 41 -14.38 -25.43 15.42
N ASP A 42 -14.20 -25.32 16.74
CA ASP A 42 -13.50 -24.18 17.35
C ASP A 42 -12.05 -24.08 16.87
N ILE A 43 -11.34 -25.20 16.78
CA ILE A 43 -9.96 -25.24 16.28
C ILE A 43 -9.90 -24.80 14.82
N ARG A 44 -10.86 -25.25 13.99
CA ARG A 44 -10.91 -24.85 12.58
C ARG A 44 -11.23 -23.37 12.42
N SER A 45 -12.19 -22.86 13.20
CA SER A 45 -12.56 -21.43 13.18
C SER A 45 -11.36 -20.56 13.59
N ALA A 46 -10.64 -20.93 14.66
CA ALA A 46 -9.43 -20.22 15.07
C ALA A 46 -8.33 -20.24 13.99
N ALA A 47 -8.11 -21.40 13.34
CA ALA A 47 -7.13 -21.50 12.25
C ALA A 47 -7.52 -20.65 11.02
N GLN A 48 -8.83 -20.53 10.73
CA GLN A 48 -9.33 -19.67 9.66
C GLN A 48 -9.14 -18.19 10.00
N GLU A 49 -9.44 -17.78 11.24
CA GLU A 49 -9.20 -16.41 11.71
C GLU A 49 -7.72 -16.03 11.63
N GLU A 50 -6.82 -16.93 12.03
CA GLU A 50 -5.37 -16.72 11.90
C GLU A 50 -4.93 -16.61 10.44
N LEU A 51 -5.45 -17.47 9.56
CA LEU A 51 -5.18 -17.39 8.13
C LEU A 51 -5.66 -16.07 7.52
N ASP A 52 -6.87 -15.62 7.87
CA ASP A 52 -7.42 -14.35 7.38
C ASP A 52 -6.61 -13.16 7.90
N HIS A 53 -6.13 -13.23 9.16
CA HIS A 53 -5.21 -12.24 9.72
C HIS A 53 -3.87 -12.23 8.97
N LEU A 54 -3.29 -13.40 8.68
CA LEU A 54 -2.06 -13.52 7.90
C LEU A 54 -2.23 -13.01 6.48
N ARG A 55 -3.39 -13.25 5.85
CA ARG A 55 -3.73 -12.69 4.54
C ARG A 55 -3.82 -11.18 4.60
N LYS A 56 -4.50 -10.62 5.59
CA LYS A 56 -4.54 -9.17 5.82
C LYS A 56 -3.13 -8.61 5.99
N LYS A 57 -2.27 -9.25 6.79
CA LYS A 57 -0.85 -8.85 6.92
C LYS A 57 -0.04 -8.99 5.63
N ALA A 58 -0.25 -10.05 4.86
CA ALA A 58 0.47 -10.28 3.61
C ALA A 58 0.04 -9.31 2.51
N VAL A 59 -1.24 -8.94 2.48
CA VAL A 59 -1.81 -7.89 1.62
C VAL A 59 -1.37 -6.50 2.09
N MET A 60 -1.03 -6.35 3.38
CA MET A 60 -0.60 -5.10 3.99
C MET A 60 0.82 -5.19 4.56
N PRO A 61 1.88 -5.20 3.71
CA PRO A 61 3.28 -5.24 4.14
C PRO A 61 3.65 -4.16 5.17
N TRP A 62 2.90 -3.06 5.19
CA TRP A 62 3.07 -1.97 6.14
C TRP A 62 2.69 -2.32 7.58
N VAL A 63 1.84 -3.33 7.83
CA VAL A 63 1.49 -3.76 9.19
C VAL A 63 2.69 -4.39 9.87
N GLY A 64 3.44 -5.25 9.16
CA GLY A 64 4.69 -5.82 9.68
C GLY A 64 5.76 -4.74 9.93
N MET A 65 5.76 -3.69 9.12
CA MET A 65 6.61 -2.52 9.32
C MET A 65 6.21 -1.75 10.59
N LEU A 66 4.93 -1.46 10.79
CA LEU A 66 4.47 -0.74 11.98
C LEU A 66 4.77 -1.54 13.24
N GLU A 67 4.56 -2.86 13.23
CA GLU A 67 4.94 -3.75 14.34
C GLU A 67 6.45 -3.69 14.63
N TYR A 68 7.29 -3.57 13.59
CA TYR A 68 8.74 -3.47 13.75
C TYR A 68 9.17 -2.11 14.32
N TRP A 69 8.58 -1.02 13.85
CA TRP A 69 8.94 0.34 14.25
C TRP A 69 8.10 0.90 15.42
N GLN A 70 7.13 0.14 15.94
CA GLN A 70 6.12 0.62 16.89
C GLN A 70 6.70 1.31 18.12
N ILE A 71 7.83 0.83 18.64
CA ILE A 71 8.48 1.42 19.83
C ILE A 71 9.06 2.80 19.47
N ALA A 72 9.78 2.89 18.35
CA ALA A 72 10.39 4.14 17.90
C ALA A 72 9.31 5.15 17.45
N LEU A 73 8.26 4.69 16.78
CA LEU A 73 7.09 5.48 16.42
C LEU A 73 6.36 5.99 17.66
N SER A 74 6.14 5.12 18.66
CA SER A 74 5.50 5.49 19.93
C SER A 74 6.26 6.61 20.64
N GLN A 75 7.59 6.49 20.73
CA GLN A 75 8.44 7.54 21.31
C GLN A 75 8.37 8.84 20.51
N ARG A 76 8.35 8.75 19.17
CA ARG A 76 8.34 9.90 18.28
C ARG A 76 7.00 10.67 18.31
N LEU A 77 5.89 9.94 18.32
CA LEU A 77 4.53 10.46 18.18
C LEU A 77 3.84 10.71 19.53
N GLY A 78 4.34 10.14 20.62
CA GLY A 78 3.72 10.21 21.94
C GLY A 78 2.42 9.40 22.07
N ARG A 79 2.15 8.52 21.11
CA ARG A 79 1.03 7.55 21.11
C ARG A 79 1.51 6.19 21.63
N SER A 80 0.63 5.33 22.11
CA SER A 80 1.05 3.98 22.51
C SER A 80 1.38 3.12 21.29
N ALA A 81 2.28 2.15 21.45
CA ALA A 81 2.65 1.22 20.38
C ALA A 81 1.43 0.41 19.87
N ALA A 82 0.51 0.04 20.77
CA ALA A 82 -0.72 -0.67 20.42
C ALA A 82 -1.62 0.20 19.53
N ASP A 83 -1.86 1.45 19.92
CA ASP A 83 -2.69 2.39 19.13
C ASP A 83 -2.10 2.64 17.74
N ILE A 84 -0.77 2.67 17.61
CA ILE A 84 -0.11 2.86 16.31
C ILE A 84 -0.33 1.67 15.38
N VAL A 85 -0.31 0.45 15.91
CA VAL A 85 -0.53 -0.77 15.11
C VAL A 85 -2.01 -0.93 14.78
N GLU A 86 -2.91 -0.58 15.71
CA GLU A 86 -4.36 -0.70 15.54
C GLU A 86 -4.92 0.40 14.62
N ASP A 87 -4.61 1.67 14.92
CA ASP A 87 -5.18 2.82 14.22
C ASP A 87 -4.32 3.29 13.02
N ASN A 88 -3.17 2.66 12.79
CA ASN A 88 -2.15 3.11 11.84
C ASN A 88 -1.63 4.54 12.15
N LEU A 89 -0.83 5.08 11.21
CA LEU A 89 -0.40 6.47 11.20
C LEU A 89 -1.51 7.37 10.67
N LEU A 90 -1.76 8.46 11.36
CA LEU A 90 -2.78 9.45 11.04
C LEU A 90 -2.15 10.64 10.33
N ALA A 91 -2.92 11.38 9.53
CA ALA A 91 -2.43 12.61 8.90
C ALA A 91 -1.89 13.62 9.95
N ALA A 92 -2.51 13.67 11.14
CA ALA A 92 -2.09 14.52 12.25
C ALA A 92 -0.72 14.12 12.86
N ASP A 93 -0.21 12.93 12.59
CA ASP A 93 1.14 12.50 13.01
C ASP A 93 2.24 13.20 12.19
N PHE A 94 1.89 13.80 11.06
CA PHE A 94 2.81 14.49 10.15
C PHE A 94 2.70 16.01 10.30
N SER A 95 3.80 16.63 10.72
CA SER A 95 3.93 18.10 10.70
C SER A 95 4.32 18.60 9.30
N ASP A 96 4.36 19.92 9.12
CA ASP A 96 4.93 20.56 7.91
C ASP A 96 6.46 20.39 7.78
N GLY A 97 7.08 19.59 8.64
CA GLY A 97 8.50 19.31 8.59
C GLY A 97 8.91 18.54 7.34
N SER A 98 10.20 18.66 6.99
CA SER A 98 10.81 17.87 5.93
C SER A 98 11.92 16.97 6.49
N VAL A 99 12.15 15.83 5.82
CA VAL A 99 13.31 14.98 6.04
C VAL A 99 14.24 15.09 4.85
N HIS A 100 15.50 15.38 5.10
CA HIS A 100 16.55 15.40 4.11
C HIS A 100 17.54 14.28 4.38
N VAL A 101 17.77 13.44 3.37
CA VAL A 101 18.78 12.38 3.38
C VAL A 101 19.85 12.76 2.38
N GLN A 102 21.10 12.85 2.81
CA GLN A 102 22.26 13.13 1.96
C GLN A 102 23.21 11.94 2.01
N PHE A 103 23.55 11.39 0.85
CA PHE A 103 24.45 10.27 0.72
C PHE A 103 25.89 10.73 0.48
N LYS A 104 26.85 9.86 0.80
CA LYS A 104 28.29 10.12 0.65
C LYS A 104 28.72 10.47 -0.77
N ASP A 105 28.01 9.97 -1.78
CA ASP A 105 28.28 10.29 -3.18
C ASP A 105 27.84 11.71 -3.59
N GLY A 106 27.18 12.43 -2.68
CA GLY A 106 26.68 13.78 -2.86
C GLY A 106 25.23 13.85 -3.34
N SER A 107 24.60 12.72 -3.63
CA SER A 107 23.16 12.67 -3.93
C SER A 107 22.32 12.95 -2.68
N ASP A 108 21.14 13.53 -2.87
CA ASP A 108 20.22 13.85 -1.79
C ASP A 108 18.75 13.56 -2.13
N LEU A 109 17.97 13.31 -1.08
CA LEU A 109 16.53 13.10 -1.14
C LEU A 109 15.84 14.02 -0.14
N THR A 110 14.72 14.59 -0.54
CA THR A 110 13.91 15.47 0.30
C THR A 110 12.47 14.98 0.34
N PHE A 111 12.00 14.65 1.54
CA PHE A 111 10.62 14.28 1.82
C PHE A 111 9.93 15.42 2.54
N ARG A 112 8.80 15.90 2.01
CA ARG A 112 7.96 16.91 2.67
C ARG A 112 6.90 16.23 3.53
N ARG A 113 6.44 16.95 4.56
CA ARG A 113 5.47 16.46 5.55
C ARG A 113 5.87 15.07 6.06
N ALA A 114 7.10 15.01 6.51
CA ALA A 114 7.79 13.75 6.81
C ALA A 114 8.53 13.82 8.14
N PHE A 115 8.70 12.66 8.75
CA PHE A 115 9.59 12.45 9.88
C PHE A 115 10.34 11.14 9.70
N TYR A 116 11.44 10.96 10.44
CA TYR A 116 12.16 9.70 10.44
C TYR A 116 12.26 9.11 11.85
N VAL A 117 12.45 7.80 11.91
CA VAL A 117 12.75 7.04 13.13
C VAL A 117 13.90 6.08 12.84
N GLY A 118 14.77 5.89 13.83
CA GLY A 118 15.98 5.09 13.71
C GLY A 118 17.04 5.60 14.68
N GLU A 119 17.94 4.71 15.07
CA GLU A 119 19.09 5.10 15.87
C GLU A 119 20.16 5.67 14.96
N THR A 120 20.69 6.85 15.27
CA THR A 120 21.86 7.41 14.60
C THR A 120 23.05 7.25 15.56
N PRO A 121 23.79 6.14 15.50
CA PRO A 121 24.80 5.85 16.49
C PRO A 121 26.01 6.77 16.28
N ALA A 122 26.58 7.25 17.38
CA ALA A 122 27.68 8.22 17.36
C ALA A 122 29.01 7.65 16.85
N ASP A 123 29.10 6.32 16.70
CA ASP A 123 30.30 5.60 16.25
C ASP A 123 30.43 5.55 14.72
N GLY A 124 29.46 6.09 13.98
CA GLY A 124 29.43 6.07 12.52
C GLY A 124 29.12 4.69 11.93
N ALA A 125 28.60 3.75 12.71
CA ALA A 125 28.14 2.46 12.19
C ALA A 125 26.99 2.63 11.19
N ILE A 126 26.89 1.68 10.25
CA ILE A 126 25.75 1.61 9.35
C ILE A 126 24.51 1.31 10.18
N HIS A 127 23.50 2.17 10.07
CA HIS A 127 22.26 2.05 10.81
C HIS A 127 21.05 2.15 9.90
N ARG A 128 19.95 1.54 10.34
CA ARG A 128 18.70 1.52 9.60
C ARG A 128 17.81 2.66 10.08
N VAL A 129 17.28 3.41 9.13
CA VAL A 129 16.35 4.52 9.38
C VAL A 129 15.13 4.35 8.51
N ALA A 130 13.95 4.57 9.07
CA ALA A 130 12.70 4.63 8.33
C ALA A 130 12.22 6.08 8.25
N VAL A 131 11.97 6.56 7.03
CA VAL A 131 11.34 7.85 6.75
C VAL A 131 9.88 7.61 6.46
N PHE A 132 9.02 8.24 7.24
CA PHE A 132 7.58 8.21 7.09
C PHE A 132 7.12 9.52 6.49
N THR A 133 6.23 9.43 5.51
CA THR A 133 5.69 10.55 4.75
C THR A 133 4.17 10.47 4.76
N GLU A 134 3.51 11.61 4.82
CA GLU A 134 2.04 11.66 4.78
C GLU A 134 1.48 11.07 3.48
N GLN A 135 2.17 11.29 2.35
CA GLN A 135 1.63 11.03 1.02
C GLN A 135 2.18 9.78 0.34
N CYS A 136 3.44 9.39 0.62
CA CYS A 136 4.12 8.30 -0.07
C CYS A 136 4.29 7.04 0.80
N GLY A 137 3.76 7.03 2.03
CA GLY A 137 3.94 5.94 2.97
C GLY A 137 5.31 6.00 3.65
N TYR A 138 6.11 4.94 3.57
CA TYR A 138 7.41 4.87 4.24
C TYR A 138 8.53 4.34 3.34
N HIS A 139 9.74 4.76 3.62
CA HIS A 139 10.97 4.31 2.95
C HIS A 139 12.03 3.97 3.99
N GLU A 140 12.78 2.90 3.76
CA GLU A 140 13.88 2.51 4.65
C GLU A 140 15.23 2.71 3.98
N PHE A 141 16.15 3.25 4.76
CA PHE A 141 17.51 3.55 4.33
C PHE A 141 18.52 2.92 5.27
N TRP A 142 19.63 2.48 4.68
CA TRP A 142 20.84 2.13 5.42
C TRP A 142 21.79 3.32 5.35
N ILE A 143 21.92 4.03 6.46
CA ILE A 143 22.74 5.24 6.58
C ILE A 143 24.11 4.84 7.09
N GLY A 144 25.14 5.02 6.25
CA GLY A 144 26.53 4.73 6.58
C GLY A 144 27.29 5.91 7.23
N PRO A 145 28.57 5.71 7.59
CA PRO A 145 29.40 6.70 8.29
C PRO A 145 29.61 8.06 7.58
N GLY A 146 29.27 8.15 6.29
CA GLY A 146 29.37 9.39 5.50
C GLY A 146 28.03 9.94 5.04
N ASP A 147 26.94 9.25 5.36
CA ASP A 147 25.59 9.67 5.01
C ASP A 147 25.01 10.50 6.16
N GLN A 148 24.14 11.43 5.84
CA GLN A 148 23.51 12.32 6.81
C GLN A 148 22.00 12.27 6.63
N ILE A 149 21.29 12.21 7.76
CA ILE A 149 19.85 12.41 7.77
C ILE A 149 19.52 13.53 8.75
N SER A 150 18.65 14.44 8.32
CA SER A 150 18.20 15.55 9.16
C SER A 150 16.71 15.79 8.95
N ALA A 151 16.04 16.18 10.04
CA ALA A 151 14.67 16.63 9.98
C ALA A 151 14.64 18.14 10.22
N THR A 152 14.02 18.87 9.31
CA THR A 152 13.80 20.30 9.46
C THR A 152 12.40 20.49 10.03
N SER A 153 12.33 20.83 11.31
CA SER A 153 11.06 21.28 11.91
C SER A 153 10.96 22.78 11.70
N MET A 154 9.92 23.26 11.01
CA MET A 154 9.59 24.69 11.03
C MET A 154 9.04 25.06 12.41
N SER A 155 9.92 25.19 13.40
CA SER A 155 9.55 25.61 14.74
C SER A 155 9.12 27.08 14.71
N GLY A 156 7.82 27.35 14.60
CA GLY A 156 7.29 28.71 14.81
C GLY A 156 5.89 28.98 14.27
N ALA A 157 5.44 28.26 13.25
CA ALA A 157 4.07 28.38 12.79
C ALA A 157 3.19 27.41 13.58
N ARG A 158 2.55 27.90 14.64
CA ARG A 158 1.38 27.22 15.19
C ARG A 158 0.38 27.13 14.04
N TYR A 159 0.16 25.94 13.51
CA TYR A 159 -0.78 25.69 12.42
C TYR A 159 -2.09 26.40 12.76
N LYS A 160 -2.39 27.46 11.99
CA LYS A 160 -3.73 28.00 11.92
C LYS A 160 -4.37 27.17 10.83
N PRO A 161 -5.26 26.22 11.15
CA PRO A 161 -5.99 25.51 10.12
C PRO A 161 -6.59 26.56 9.20
N SER A 162 -6.29 26.43 7.92
CA SER A 162 -6.87 27.30 6.91
C SER A 162 -8.40 27.14 6.94
N ASP A 163 -9.12 28.10 6.39
CA ASP A 163 -10.57 27.96 6.24
C ASP A 163 -10.92 26.70 5.42
N GLU A 164 -9.99 26.23 4.58
CA GLU A 164 -10.08 24.97 3.86
C GLU A 164 -9.95 23.76 4.80
N ASP A 165 -8.98 23.75 5.72
CA ASP A 165 -8.80 22.65 6.69
C ASP A 165 -9.96 22.55 7.68
N LEU A 166 -10.49 23.69 8.13
CA LEU A 166 -11.71 23.73 8.93
C LEU A 166 -12.94 23.28 8.13
N ALA A 167 -12.96 23.52 6.82
CA ALA A 167 -14.00 23.00 5.94
C ALA A 167 -13.87 21.48 5.79
N TRP A 168 -12.65 20.93 5.66
CA TRP A 168 -12.41 19.48 5.63
C TRP A 168 -12.79 18.78 6.94
N ASP A 169 -12.48 19.37 8.10
CA ASP A 169 -12.84 18.82 9.42
C ASP A 169 -14.35 18.90 9.73
N SER A 170 -15.06 19.83 9.08
CA SER A 170 -16.52 20.00 9.23
C SER A 170 -17.34 19.32 8.13
N MET A 171 -16.68 18.80 7.08
CA MET A 171 -17.31 17.91 6.13
C MET A 171 -17.62 16.58 6.81
N ALA A 172 -18.83 16.07 6.61
CA ALA A 172 -19.16 14.71 7.02
C ALA A 172 -18.12 13.76 6.39
N PRO A 173 -17.49 12.86 7.17
CA PRO A 173 -16.42 12.02 6.67
C PRO A 173 -16.85 11.36 5.36
N VAL A 174 -16.15 11.71 4.28
CA VAL A 174 -16.28 11.09 2.96
C VAL A 174 -15.58 9.73 3.02
N GLY A 175 -16.18 8.87 3.81
CA GLY A 175 -15.88 7.47 3.98
C GLY A 175 -17.22 6.79 4.22
N ARG A 176 -18.04 6.69 3.18
CA ARG A 176 -19.25 5.83 3.20
C ARG A 176 -18.92 4.34 3.36
N GLU A 177 -17.63 4.00 3.51
CA GLU A 177 -17.08 2.72 3.08
C GLU A 177 -16.37 1.97 4.21
N PHE A 178 -15.76 2.66 5.18
CA PHE A 178 -15.17 1.96 6.32
C PHE A 178 -16.27 1.53 7.31
N GLY A 179 -16.77 0.30 7.13
CA GLY A 179 -17.75 -0.34 8.00
C GLY A 179 -19.16 -0.47 7.43
N SER A 180 -19.40 -0.10 6.16
CA SER A 180 -20.68 -0.36 5.51
C SER A 180 -20.80 -1.86 5.17
N PRO A 181 -21.97 -2.50 5.42
CA PRO A 181 -22.25 -3.84 4.92
C PRO A 181 -22.13 -3.97 3.39
N ASP A 182 -22.18 -2.83 2.69
CA ASP A 182 -22.07 -2.73 1.24
C ASP A 182 -20.66 -2.34 0.75
N PHE A 183 -19.64 -2.38 1.61
CA PHE A 183 -18.26 -1.99 1.25
C PHE A 183 -17.77 -2.66 -0.03
N ASP A 184 -17.88 -3.99 -0.11
CA ASP A 184 -17.43 -4.75 -1.28
C ASP A 184 -18.16 -4.33 -2.56
N LYS A 185 -19.46 -4.01 -2.45
CA LYS A 185 -20.26 -3.53 -3.57
C LYS A 185 -19.84 -2.13 -4.04
N LEU A 186 -19.55 -1.23 -3.10
CA LEU A 186 -19.09 0.13 -3.42
C LEU A 186 -17.70 0.11 -4.06
N MET A 187 -16.78 -0.69 -3.50
CA MET A 187 -15.47 -0.95 -4.09
C MET A 187 -15.57 -1.51 -5.51
N ASP A 188 -16.49 -2.44 -5.77
CA ASP A 188 -16.75 -2.97 -7.11
C ASP A 188 -17.32 -1.92 -8.08
N GLU A 189 -18.20 -1.04 -7.60
CA GLU A 189 -18.78 0.06 -8.38
C GLU A 189 -17.72 1.11 -8.74
N ASP A 190 -16.87 1.48 -7.78
CA ASP A 190 -15.75 2.39 -7.97
C ASP A 190 -14.69 1.81 -8.89
N ALA A 191 -14.37 0.53 -8.75
CA ALA A 191 -13.46 -0.17 -9.66
C ALA A 191 -13.99 -0.19 -11.10
N LYS A 192 -15.28 -0.46 -11.29
CA LYS A 192 -15.93 -0.41 -12.63
C LYS A 192 -15.90 0.99 -13.21
N LYS A 193 -16.22 2.00 -12.40
CA LYS A 193 -16.21 3.40 -12.81
C LYS A 193 -14.80 3.83 -13.21
N PHE A 194 -13.80 3.52 -12.38
CA PHE A 194 -12.40 3.81 -12.67
C PHE A 194 -11.93 3.12 -13.96
N LYS A 195 -12.25 1.84 -14.16
CA LYS A 195 -11.94 1.11 -15.40
C LYS A 195 -12.53 1.80 -16.64
N SER A 196 -13.77 2.28 -16.54
CA SER A 196 -14.43 3.04 -17.62
C SER A 196 -13.74 4.38 -17.88
N ASP A 197 -13.43 5.14 -16.83
CA ASP A 197 -12.76 6.44 -16.90
C ASP A 197 -11.36 6.29 -17.50
N LEU A 198 -10.60 5.26 -17.06
CA LEU A 198 -9.27 4.93 -17.58
C LEU A 198 -9.30 4.60 -19.08
N ALA A 199 -10.23 3.75 -19.52
CA ALA A 199 -10.40 3.43 -20.92
C ALA A 199 -10.72 4.69 -21.75
N GLN A 200 -11.56 5.58 -21.21
CA GLN A 200 -11.87 6.85 -21.87
C GLN A 200 -10.64 7.76 -21.99
N TRP A 201 -9.80 7.84 -20.95
CA TRP A 201 -8.56 8.62 -21.00
C TRP A 201 -7.57 8.06 -22.01
N ILE A 202 -7.34 6.75 -22.00
CA ILE A 202 -6.46 6.09 -22.99
C ILE A 202 -6.93 6.40 -24.41
N GLN A 203 -8.24 6.28 -24.68
CA GLN A 203 -8.80 6.59 -25.99
C GLN A 203 -8.59 8.06 -26.37
N LYS A 204 -8.96 8.99 -25.49
CA LYS A 204 -8.79 10.44 -25.73
C LYS A 204 -7.33 10.82 -25.96
N SER A 205 -6.41 10.26 -25.18
CA SER A 205 -4.97 10.50 -25.31
C SER A 205 -4.41 9.91 -26.60
N SER A 206 -4.88 8.74 -27.01
CA SER A 206 -4.48 8.11 -28.28
C SER A 206 -4.97 8.92 -29.48
N ASP A 207 -6.20 9.43 -29.43
CA ASP A 207 -6.80 10.24 -30.51
C ASP A 207 -6.16 11.63 -30.62
N ALA A 208 -5.71 12.20 -29.50
CA ALA A 208 -5.05 13.50 -29.49
C ALA A 208 -3.68 13.46 -30.21
N ASN A 209 -2.99 12.32 -30.16
CA ASN A 209 -1.72 12.05 -30.86
C ASN A 209 -0.68 13.20 -30.72
N VAL A 210 -0.65 13.83 -29.54
CA VAL A 210 0.25 14.95 -29.24
C VAL A 210 1.53 14.35 -28.67
N ALA A 211 2.62 14.47 -29.42
CA ALA A 211 3.95 14.20 -28.88
C ALA A 211 4.21 15.17 -27.71
N LEU A 212 4.36 14.64 -26.50
CA LEU A 212 4.63 15.46 -25.33
C LEU A 212 6.14 15.66 -25.21
N GLN A 213 6.55 16.90 -24.98
CA GLN A 213 7.89 17.16 -24.47
C GLN A 213 7.86 16.80 -22.98
N LEU A 214 8.56 15.73 -22.62
CA LEU A 214 8.67 15.23 -21.27
C LEU A 214 10.09 15.50 -20.76
N GLU A 215 10.19 15.95 -19.52
CA GLU A 215 11.46 16.02 -18.79
C GLU A 215 11.93 14.61 -18.39
N GLU A 216 13.20 14.44 -18.01
CA GLU A 216 13.80 13.12 -17.75
C GLU A 216 13.10 12.34 -16.63
N ASP A 217 12.64 13.04 -15.59
CA ASP A 217 11.83 12.51 -14.50
C ASP A 217 10.42 12.10 -14.96
N GLU A 218 9.76 12.94 -15.76
CA GLU A 218 8.45 12.64 -16.35
C GLU A 218 8.49 11.41 -17.28
N ILE A 219 9.62 11.18 -17.98
CA ILE A 219 9.82 9.99 -18.82
C ILE A 219 9.85 8.72 -17.97
N SER A 220 10.50 8.77 -16.80
CA SER A 220 10.56 7.63 -15.89
C SER A 220 9.18 7.26 -15.36
N ASP A 221 8.41 8.26 -14.90
CA ASP A 221 7.05 8.06 -14.40
C ASP A 221 6.11 7.57 -15.51
N ALA A 222 6.21 8.15 -16.71
CA ALA A 222 5.43 7.70 -17.87
C ALA A 222 5.73 6.24 -18.24
N ARG A 223 6.98 5.79 -18.12
CA ARG A 223 7.34 4.37 -18.35
C ARG A 223 6.74 3.44 -17.30
N ASN A 224 6.73 3.86 -16.03
CA ASN A 224 6.11 3.08 -14.97
C ASN A 224 4.60 2.92 -15.22
N VAL A 225 3.92 4.01 -15.62
CA VAL A 225 2.50 3.96 -16.02
C VAL A 225 2.29 3.08 -17.26
N GLN A 226 3.16 3.18 -18.26
CA GLN A 226 3.10 2.35 -19.47
C GLN A 226 3.18 0.86 -19.14
N LEU A 227 4.13 0.46 -18.30
CA LEU A 227 4.30 -0.94 -17.87
C LEU A 227 3.08 -1.43 -17.10
N ALA A 228 2.56 -0.62 -16.18
CA ALA A 228 1.39 -0.97 -15.39
C ALA A 228 0.12 -1.11 -16.26
N LEU A 229 -0.05 -0.25 -17.28
CA LEU A 229 -1.11 -0.39 -18.27
C LEU A 229 -0.95 -1.66 -19.12
N HIS A 230 0.28 -1.99 -19.50
CA HIS A 230 0.58 -3.23 -20.24
C HIS A 230 0.21 -4.49 -19.42
N GLU A 231 0.47 -4.49 -18.11
CA GLU A 231 0.06 -5.59 -17.22
C GLU A 231 -1.46 -5.75 -17.14
N LEU A 232 -2.21 -4.65 -17.29
CA LEU A 232 -3.67 -4.64 -17.43
C LEU A 232 -4.17 -5.00 -18.84
N GLY A 233 -3.26 -5.35 -19.75
CA GLY A 233 -3.58 -5.72 -21.14
C GLY A 233 -3.83 -4.53 -22.06
N GLN A 234 -3.43 -3.32 -21.66
CA GLN A 234 -3.50 -2.12 -22.48
C GLN A 234 -2.11 -1.79 -23.01
N ASP A 235 -1.87 -2.03 -24.30
CA ASP A 235 -0.61 -1.68 -24.94
C ASP A 235 -0.68 -0.23 -25.44
N VAL A 236 0.00 0.68 -24.75
CA VAL A 236 -0.04 2.12 -25.03
C VAL A 236 1.37 2.66 -25.28
N THR A 237 1.47 3.75 -26.03
CA THR A 237 2.75 4.46 -26.20
C THR A 237 3.11 5.24 -24.94
N ILE A 238 4.38 5.63 -24.83
CA ILE A 238 4.86 6.44 -23.70
C ILE A 238 4.16 7.80 -23.62
N ASP A 239 3.84 8.43 -24.76
CA ASP A 239 3.10 9.70 -24.80
C ASP A 239 1.65 9.56 -24.30
N VAL A 240 1.01 8.43 -24.62
CA VAL A 240 -0.32 8.11 -24.11
C VAL A 240 -0.25 7.86 -22.60
N ALA A 241 0.73 7.08 -22.14
CA ALA A 241 0.94 6.84 -20.71
C ALA A 241 1.21 8.14 -19.94
N ALA A 242 2.04 9.03 -20.47
CA ALA A 242 2.31 10.34 -19.90
C ALA A 242 1.06 11.24 -19.89
N SER A 243 0.26 11.20 -20.95
CA SER A 243 -1.00 11.94 -21.03
C SER A 243 -2.03 11.43 -20.02
N VAL A 244 -2.15 10.11 -19.87
CA VAL A 244 -3.02 9.46 -18.88
C VAL A 244 -2.56 9.84 -17.48
N TRP A 245 -1.24 9.79 -17.22
CA TRP A 245 -0.65 10.21 -15.96
C TRP A 245 -0.95 11.69 -15.66
N LYS A 246 -0.75 12.61 -16.63
CA LYS A 246 -1.01 14.05 -16.48
C LYS A 246 -2.50 14.36 -16.28
N GLN A 247 -3.40 13.69 -16.99
CA GLN A 247 -4.85 13.86 -16.80
C GLN A 247 -5.31 13.33 -15.44
N TYR A 248 -4.71 12.24 -14.99
CA TYR A 248 -5.01 11.67 -13.68
C TYR A 248 -4.45 12.53 -12.53
N SER A 249 -3.19 12.99 -12.64
CA SER A 249 -2.53 13.82 -11.63
C SER A 249 -3.13 15.23 -11.52
N GLN A 250 -3.89 15.67 -12.51
CA GLN A 250 -4.67 16.92 -12.48
C GLN A 250 -6.12 16.73 -12.03
N SER A 251 -6.58 15.49 -11.86
CA SER A 251 -7.90 15.18 -11.32
C SER A 251 -7.88 15.26 -9.78
N LEU A 252 -9.03 15.54 -9.15
CA LEU A 252 -9.19 15.62 -7.67
C LEU A 252 -8.77 14.33 -6.90
N MET A 253 -8.40 13.26 -7.60
CA MET A 253 -7.86 12.00 -7.07
C MET A 253 -6.32 11.96 -7.04
N ALA A 254 -5.65 13.09 -7.32
CA ALA A 254 -4.19 13.21 -7.44
C ALA A 254 -3.40 12.86 -6.17
N SER A 255 -4.05 12.87 -4.99
CA SER A 255 -3.41 12.47 -3.73
C SER A 255 -3.03 10.98 -3.69
N TRP A 256 -3.53 10.15 -4.61
CA TRP A 256 -3.29 8.70 -4.63
C TRP A 256 -2.10 8.27 -5.49
N MET A 257 -1.41 9.20 -6.18
CA MET A 257 -0.28 8.90 -7.08
C MET A 257 0.98 9.73 -6.87
N SER A 258 1.17 10.39 -5.71
CA SER A 258 2.53 10.68 -5.23
C SER A 258 3.21 9.34 -4.90
N GLY A 259 3.70 8.65 -5.93
CA GLY A 259 4.12 7.27 -5.81
C GLY A 259 4.42 6.56 -7.13
N ALA A 260 4.17 7.14 -8.31
CA ALA A 260 4.53 6.50 -9.59
C ALA A 260 6.04 6.34 -9.83
N GLU A 261 6.89 6.70 -8.85
CA GLU A 261 8.36 6.55 -8.87
C GLU A 261 8.82 5.11 -9.17
N THR A 262 7.98 4.11 -8.88
CA THR A 262 8.25 2.70 -9.19
C THR A 262 7.10 2.03 -9.92
N VAL A 263 7.43 1.06 -10.79
CA VAL A 263 6.46 0.19 -11.51
C VAL A 263 5.47 -0.46 -10.53
N GLN A 264 5.95 -0.90 -9.37
CA GLN A 264 5.11 -1.60 -8.38
C GLN A 264 4.08 -0.69 -7.73
N SER A 265 4.42 0.58 -7.54
CA SER A 265 3.49 1.56 -6.97
C SER A 265 2.48 2.03 -8.02
N ALA A 266 2.91 2.27 -9.26
CA ALA A 266 2.00 2.51 -10.38
C ALA A 266 1.05 1.32 -10.60
N ALA A 267 1.58 0.10 -10.60
CA ALA A 267 0.80 -1.13 -10.69
C ALA A 267 -0.17 -1.27 -9.51
N ARG A 268 0.27 -1.00 -8.28
CA ARG A 268 -0.58 -1.07 -7.09
C ARG A 268 -1.77 -0.12 -7.17
N THR A 269 -1.56 1.13 -7.58
CA THR A 269 -2.66 2.09 -7.77
C THR A 269 -3.61 1.64 -8.88
N LEU A 270 -3.09 1.10 -9.98
CA LEU A 270 -3.91 0.56 -11.05
C LEU A 270 -4.66 -0.72 -10.65
N TYR A 271 -4.02 -1.64 -9.91
CA TYR A 271 -4.60 -2.92 -9.49
C TYR A 271 -5.66 -2.77 -8.40
N LEU A 272 -5.48 -1.84 -7.46
CA LEU A 272 -6.48 -1.55 -6.43
C LEU A 272 -7.79 -1.03 -7.02
N ASN A 273 -7.74 -0.38 -8.19
CA ASN A 273 -8.90 0.24 -8.82
C ASN A 273 -9.35 -0.49 -10.11
N CYS A 274 -8.55 -1.40 -10.66
CA CYS A 274 -8.87 -2.24 -11.82
C CYS A 274 -8.42 -3.69 -11.55
N PRO A 275 -9.10 -4.44 -10.66
CA PRO A 275 -8.80 -5.85 -10.49
C PRO A 275 -8.99 -6.59 -11.83
N ARG A 276 -8.02 -7.44 -12.14
CA ARG A 276 -7.99 -8.22 -13.38
C ARG A 276 -9.21 -9.15 -13.40
N ASP A 277 -10.00 -9.09 -14.46
CA ASP A 277 -11.09 -10.05 -14.71
C ASP A 277 -10.44 -11.42 -14.99
N GLN A 278 -10.40 -12.32 -14.00
CA GLN A 278 -9.88 -13.68 -14.18
C GLN A 278 -10.82 -14.58 -15.02
N SER A 279 -11.94 -14.01 -15.49
CA SER A 279 -13.01 -14.68 -16.23
C SER A 279 -12.66 -15.01 -17.70
N HIS A 280 -11.50 -14.56 -18.21
CA HIS A 280 -11.09 -14.77 -19.60
C HIS A 280 -9.76 -15.55 -19.75
N HIS A 281 -9.63 -16.70 -19.09
CA HIS A 281 -8.78 -17.78 -19.59
C HIS A 281 -9.64 -18.86 -20.24
N GLY A 282 -10.04 -18.61 -21.49
CA GLY A 282 -10.54 -19.66 -22.37
C GLY A 282 -9.40 -20.62 -22.74
N PRO A 283 -9.65 -21.93 -22.85
CA PRO A 283 -8.61 -22.87 -23.22
C PRO A 283 -8.15 -22.58 -24.65
N LEU A 284 -6.84 -22.38 -24.82
CA LEU A 284 -6.19 -22.43 -26.13
C LEU A 284 -6.40 -23.83 -26.69
N THR A 285 -7.38 -23.96 -27.58
CA THR A 285 -7.57 -25.16 -28.40
C THR A 285 -6.53 -25.09 -29.52
N GLY A 286 -5.57 -26.01 -29.47
CA GLY A 286 -4.59 -26.21 -30.53
C GLY A 286 -5.26 -26.78 -31.78
N GLY A 287 -5.01 -26.11 -32.90
CA GLY A 287 -5.17 -26.60 -34.27
C GLY A 287 -3.97 -26.14 -35.08
#